data_AF-A0A938B550-F1
#
_entry.id   AF-A0A938B550-F1
#
_cell.length_a   1.000
_cell.length_b   1.000
_cell.length_c   1.000
_cell.angle_alpha   90.00
_cell.angle_beta   90.00
_cell.angle_gamma   90.00
#
_symmetry.space_group_name_H-M   'P 1'
#
loop_
_entity.id
_entity.type
_entity.pdbx_description
1 polymer ?
#
loop_
_entity_poly.entity_id
_entity_poly.type
_entity_poly.pdbx_seq_one_letter_code
_entity_poly.pdbx_strand_id
1 'polypeptide(L)'
;MIAISARFLTGRFHATPWGHHTNEGAVEWPPSPWRLLRALVATFYRARPEGVTEDQLHRVLAALAPAPLMYLPPAATAHTRHYDVAHQSLKFFDTFVALNPTDAVAWIWPETVCAPEDRAALTALLTALGTFGRAESWCEMTLLAPEAIPAPNSRPLADDQPPGGYDPIRVLLPDVADDALLDTLRIETSTMRQHRHLDPPGSRWVTYTRPAEALVAHRITPPRSRPPTSPSTIARYALDATVLPLLQDTLPFAERIRRALIRLRSQ
;
A
#
# COMPACT_ATOMS: atom_id res chain seq x y z
N MET A 1 14.94 -13.96 -8.77
CA MET A 1 14.31 -13.45 -7.55
C MET A 1 13.71 -12.08 -7.82
N ILE A 2 12.52 -11.82 -7.27
CA ILE A 2 11.90 -10.49 -7.17
C ILE A 2 11.67 -10.18 -5.70
N ALA A 3 11.97 -8.96 -5.26
CA ALA A 3 11.55 -8.46 -3.96
C ALA A 3 11.07 -7.02 -4.10
N ILE A 4 9.87 -6.75 -3.57
CA ILE A 4 9.23 -5.44 -3.59
C ILE A 4 9.19 -4.94 -2.14
N SER A 5 9.61 -3.71 -1.91
CA SER A 5 9.43 -3.02 -0.65
C SER A 5 8.34 -1.95 -0.75
N ALA A 6 7.63 -1.71 0.35
CA ALA A 6 6.69 -0.61 0.50
C ALA A 6 6.88 0.10 1.84
N ARG A 7 7.10 1.42 1.77
CA ARG A 7 7.13 2.31 2.93
C ARG A 7 5.87 3.16 2.97
N PHE A 8 5.28 3.32 4.14
CA PHE A 8 4.11 4.17 4.33
C PHE A 8 4.54 5.54 4.85
N LEU A 9 4.48 6.55 3.99
CA LEU A 9 5.10 7.87 4.21
C LEU A 9 4.46 8.63 5.37
N THR A 10 3.19 8.35 5.66
CA THR A 10 2.44 8.94 6.78
C THR A 10 2.51 8.09 8.06
N GLY A 11 3.20 6.94 8.01
CA GLY A 11 3.21 5.95 9.09
C GLY A 11 1.86 5.25 9.29
N ARG A 12 0.99 5.27 8.27
CA ARG A 12 -0.35 4.69 8.33
C ARG A 12 -0.64 3.87 7.09
N PHE A 13 -1.14 2.66 7.31
CA PHE A 13 -1.67 1.80 6.28
C PHE A 13 -3.14 1.48 6.56
N HIS A 14 -4.00 2.09 5.75
CA HIS A 14 -5.45 1.92 5.77
C HIS A 14 -5.85 0.86 4.74
N ALA A 15 -6.08 -0.36 5.21
CA ALA A 15 -6.64 -1.45 4.43
C ALA A 15 -7.65 -2.24 5.24
N THR A 16 -8.90 -2.23 4.77
CA THR A 16 -9.98 -3.06 5.30
C THR A 16 -9.85 -4.46 4.70
N PRO A 17 -9.82 -5.52 5.52
CA PRO A 17 -9.81 -6.89 5.02
C PRO A 17 -10.98 -7.18 4.08
N TRP A 18 -10.77 -8.10 3.15
CA TRP A 18 -11.85 -8.58 2.28
C TRP A 18 -12.95 -9.26 3.10
N GLY A 19 -14.21 -9.06 2.70
CA GLY A 19 -15.37 -9.56 3.44
C GLY A 19 -15.77 -8.74 4.68
N HIS A 20 -15.04 -7.66 4.99
CA HIS A 20 -15.32 -6.79 6.15
C HIS A 20 -15.77 -5.39 5.75
N HIS A 21 -16.65 -4.79 6.56
CA HIS A 21 -17.03 -3.39 6.44
C HIS A 21 -15.99 -2.47 7.10
N THR A 22 -15.78 -1.27 6.55
CA THR A 22 -14.75 -0.32 7.01
C THR A 22 -14.90 0.08 8.48
N ASN A 23 -16.12 0.02 9.00
CA ASN A 23 -16.47 0.44 10.37
C ASN A 23 -16.33 -0.69 11.41
N GLU A 24 -15.91 -1.90 11.01
CA GLU A 24 -15.77 -3.04 11.92
C GLU A 24 -14.50 -3.00 12.78
N GLY A 25 -13.59 -2.06 12.54
CA GLY A 25 -12.34 -1.99 13.30
C GLY A 25 -11.28 -3.00 12.87
N ALA A 26 -11.51 -3.74 11.78
CA ALA A 26 -10.57 -4.72 11.26
C ALA A 26 -9.52 -4.07 10.33
N VAL A 27 -8.27 -4.53 10.43
CA VAL A 27 -7.16 -4.12 9.56
C VAL A 27 -6.55 -5.33 8.88
N GLU A 28 -6.15 -5.15 7.62
CA GLU A 28 -5.44 -6.17 6.87
C GLU A 28 -3.94 -6.11 7.18
N TRP A 29 -3.43 -7.13 7.87
CA TRP A 29 -2.00 -7.29 8.13
C TRP A 29 -1.65 -8.78 8.26
N PRO A 30 -0.84 -9.34 7.33
CA PRO A 30 -0.06 -8.67 6.30
C PRO A 30 -0.89 -8.15 5.11
N PRO A 31 -0.38 -7.17 4.33
CA PRO A 31 -1.07 -6.72 3.14
C PRO A 31 -1.03 -7.81 2.04
N SER A 32 -2.21 -8.18 1.52
CA SER A 32 -2.36 -9.31 0.61
C SER A 32 -1.71 -9.11 -0.76
N PRO A 33 -1.12 -10.17 -1.34
CA PRO A 33 -0.69 -10.16 -2.74
C PRO A 33 -1.82 -9.76 -3.69
N TRP A 34 -3.05 -10.23 -3.44
CA TRP A 34 -4.21 -9.81 -4.23
C TRP A 34 -4.38 -8.28 -4.28
N ARG A 35 -4.26 -7.60 -3.13
CA ARG A 35 -4.34 -6.13 -3.07
C ARG A 35 -3.17 -5.48 -3.81
N LEU A 36 -1.96 -6.02 -3.71
CA LEU A 36 -0.80 -5.56 -4.46
C LEU A 36 -1.03 -5.63 -5.97
N LEU A 37 -1.47 -6.79 -6.47
CA LEU A 37 -1.76 -6.98 -7.90
C LEU A 37 -2.85 -6.02 -8.39
N ARG A 38 -3.95 -5.85 -7.64
CA ARG A 38 -4.99 -4.87 -7.98
C ARG A 38 -4.46 -3.43 -7.98
N ALA A 39 -3.56 -3.08 -7.07
CA ALA A 39 -2.96 -1.75 -7.03
C ALA A 39 -2.04 -1.49 -8.25
N LEU A 40 -1.31 -2.50 -8.73
CA LEU A 40 -0.54 -2.42 -9.97
C LEU A 40 -1.44 -2.23 -11.19
N VAL A 41 -2.53 -3.01 -11.30
CA VAL A 41 -3.53 -2.86 -12.38
C VAL A 41 -4.14 -1.47 -12.36
N ALA A 42 -4.58 -0.98 -11.20
CA ALA A 42 -5.13 0.36 -11.07
C ALA A 42 -4.11 1.44 -11.46
N THR A 43 -2.83 1.26 -11.09
CA THR A 43 -1.75 2.20 -11.43
C THR A 43 -1.47 2.22 -12.93
N PHE A 44 -1.44 1.06 -13.59
CA PHE A 44 -1.30 0.97 -15.04
C PHE A 44 -2.36 1.82 -15.76
N TYR A 45 -3.63 1.64 -15.41
CA TYR A 45 -4.73 2.36 -16.06
C TYR A 45 -4.81 3.84 -15.70
N ARG A 46 -4.53 4.19 -14.44
CA ARG A 46 -4.64 5.56 -13.92
C ARG A 46 -3.45 6.44 -14.30
N ALA A 47 -2.24 5.93 -14.11
CA ALA A 47 -1.01 6.70 -14.31
C ALA A 47 -0.41 6.51 -15.71
N ARG A 48 -0.68 5.38 -16.36
CA ARG A 48 -0.13 4.99 -17.68
C ARG A 48 1.37 5.29 -17.81
N PRO A 49 2.22 4.65 -16.99
CA PRO A 49 3.66 4.90 -17.05
C PRO A 49 4.19 4.65 -18.46
N GLU A 50 5.05 5.55 -18.94
CA GLU A 50 5.59 5.49 -20.29
C GLU A 50 6.36 4.18 -20.52
N GLY A 51 6.16 3.57 -21.69
CA GLY A 51 6.85 2.33 -22.07
C GLY A 51 6.34 1.05 -21.40
N VAL A 52 5.26 1.10 -20.62
CA VAL A 52 4.61 -0.09 -20.04
C VAL A 52 3.44 -0.53 -20.92
N THR A 53 3.53 -1.73 -21.48
CA THR A 53 2.45 -2.34 -22.27
C THR A 53 1.54 -3.23 -21.43
N GLU A 54 0.35 -3.54 -21.96
CA GLU A 54 -0.58 -4.47 -21.29
C GLU A 54 -0.03 -5.90 -21.23
N ASP A 55 0.71 -6.34 -22.25
CA ASP A 55 1.40 -7.64 -22.25
C ASP A 55 2.47 -7.72 -21.14
N GLN A 56 3.22 -6.63 -20.94
CA GLN A 56 4.17 -6.53 -19.83
C GLN A 56 3.44 -6.55 -18.49
N LEU A 57 2.31 -5.86 -18.35
CA LEU A 57 1.48 -5.94 -17.16
C LEU A 57 1.04 -7.39 -16.89
N HIS A 58 0.52 -8.10 -17.89
CA HIS A 58 0.14 -9.51 -17.76
C HIS A 58 1.29 -10.37 -17.25
N ARG A 59 2.48 -10.30 -17.86
CA ARG A 59 3.65 -11.08 -17.44
C ARG A 59 4.13 -10.71 -16.04
N VAL A 60 4.10 -9.44 -15.68
CA VAL A 60 4.43 -8.98 -14.32
C VAL A 60 3.44 -9.54 -13.30
N LEU A 61 2.14 -9.51 -13.58
CA LEU A 61 1.12 -10.05 -12.67
C LEU A 61 1.27 -11.55 -12.48
N ALA A 62 1.50 -12.29 -13.57
CA ALA A 62 1.78 -13.73 -13.53
C ALA A 62 3.02 -14.05 -12.68
N ALA A 63 4.11 -13.30 -12.87
CA ALA A 63 5.33 -13.47 -12.10
C ALA A 63 5.14 -13.23 -10.58
N LEU A 64 4.20 -12.36 -10.21
CA LEU A 64 3.89 -12.00 -8.82
C LEU A 64 2.70 -12.80 -8.23
N ALA A 65 2.06 -13.67 -9.02
CA ALA A 65 0.93 -14.48 -8.59
C ALA A 65 1.27 -15.57 -7.55
N PRO A 66 2.44 -16.26 -7.63
CA PRO A 66 2.83 -17.23 -6.61
C PRO A 66 2.88 -16.61 -5.21
N ALA A 67 2.74 -17.47 -4.20
CA ALA A 67 2.75 -17.04 -2.80
C ALA A 67 4.13 -16.47 -2.38
N PRO A 68 4.23 -15.17 -2.03
CA PRO A 68 5.50 -14.60 -1.60
C PRO A 68 5.82 -14.95 -0.15
N LEU A 69 7.10 -14.92 0.19
CA LEU A 69 7.53 -14.71 1.57
C LEU A 69 7.37 -13.23 1.91
N MET A 70 7.12 -12.89 3.16
CA MET A 70 6.91 -11.51 3.58
C MET A 70 7.80 -11.11 4.76
N TYR A 71 8.18 -9.85 4.77
CA TYR A 71 8.74 -9.19 5.94
C TYR A 71 7.76 -8.11 6.42
N LEU A 72 7.40 -8.21 7.69
CA LEU A 72 6.49 -7.30 8.38
C LEU A 72 7.27 -6.57 9.47
N PRO A 73 7.45 -5.25 9.38
CA PRO A 73 8.06 -4.50 10.46
C PRO A 73 7.14 -4.45 11.68
N PRO A 74 7.66 -4.09 12.87
CA PRO A 74 6.84 -3.80 14.03
C PRO A 74 5.78 -2.75 13.71
N ALA A 75 4.53 -3.05 14.05
CA ALA A 75 3.39 -2.21 13.76
C ALA A 75 2.35 -2.30 14.87
N ALA A 76 1.37 -1.40 14.87
CA ALA A 76 0.28 -1.41 15.84
C ALA A 76 -1.06 -1.14 15.17
N THR A 77 -2.13 -1.75 15.66
CA THR A 77 -3.49 -1.36 15.24
C THR A 77 -3.88 -0.04 15.89
N ALA A 78 -4.41 0.90 15.11
CA ALA A 78 -4.90 2.19 15.59
C ALA A 78 -6.15 2.62 14.83
N HIS A 79 -6.90 3.58 15.38
CA HIS A 79 -8.09 4.13 14.74
C HIS A 79 -8.31 5.59 15.09
N THR A 80 -8.98 6.31 14.20
CA THR A 80 -9.65 7.57 14.55
C THR A 80 -11.16 7.36 14.72
N ARG A 81 -11.77 8.14 15.60
CA ARG A 81 -13.22 8.10 15.87
C ARG A 81 -13.84 9.39 15.37
N HIS A 82 -14.84 9.26 14.52
CA HIS A 82 -15.58 10.40 13.98
C HIS A 82 -16.96 10.42 14.63
N TYR A 83 -17.32 11.55 15.22
CA TYR A 83 -18.58 11.73 15.93
C TYR A 83 -19.54 12.59 15.10
N ASP A 84 -20.80 12.22 15.10
CA ASP A 84 -21.86 13.06 14.56
C ASP A 84 -22.25 14.10 15.62
N VAL A 85 -21.94 15.37 15.34
CA VAL A 85 -22.23 16.48 16.26
C VAL A 85 -23.74 16.68 16.43
N ALA A 86 -24.55 16.40 15.41
CA ALA A 86 -25.99 16.59 15.46
C ALA A 86 -26.69 15.53 16.32
N HIS A 87 -26.18 14.30 16.30
CA HIS A 87 -26.78 13.16 17.00
C HIS A 87 -25.99 12.71 18.24
N GLN A 88 -24.89 13.39 18.56
CA GLN A 88 -23.96 13.09 19.66
C GLN A 88 -23.54 11.61 19.73
N SER A 89 -23.46 10.96 18.57
CA SER A 89 -23.20 9.53 18.45
C SER A 89 -21.92 9.26 17.65
N LEU A 90 -21.32 8.10 17.87
CA LEU A 90 -20.20 7.65 17.05
C LEU A 90 -20.70 7.39 15.63
N LYS A 91 -20.10 8.07 14.65
CA LYS A 91 -20.47 7.94 13.23
C LYS A 91 -19.73 6.79 12.57
N PHE A 92 -18.40 6.75 12.69
CA PHE A 92 -17.59 5.66 12.17
C PHE A 92 -16.19 5.59 12.80
N PHE A 93 -15.59 4.41 12.70
CA PHE A 93 -14.17 4.17 12.92
C PHE A 93 -13.42 4.29 11.60
N ASP A 94 -12.25 4.91 11.64
CA ASP A 94 -11.27 4.83 10.56
C ASP A 94 -10.01 4.16 11.10
N THR A 95 -9.90 2.84 10.85
CA THR A 95 -8.90 1.95 11.42
C THR A 95 -7.76 1.71 10.44
N PHE A 96 -6.53 1.66 10.96
CA PHE A 96 -5.31 1.53 10.19
C PHE A 96 -4.21 0.82 10.99
N VAL A 97 -3.21 0.33 10.26
CA VAL A 97 -1.95 -0.15 10.83
C VAL A 97 -1.00 1.05 10.95
N ALA A 98 -0.57 1.36 12.16
CA ALA A 98 0.42 2.38 12.47
C ALA A 98 1.83 1.79 12.41
N LEU A 99 2.71 2.46 11.68
CA LEU A 99 4.06 2.01 11.32
C LEU A 99 5.06 3.14 11.49
N ASN A 100 6.33 2.82 11.71
CA ASN A 100 7.38 3.81 11.54
C ASN A 100 7.55 4.14 10.05
N PRO A 101 7.49 5.41 9.61
CA PRO A 101 7.62 5.77 8.19
C PRO A 101 8.96 5.38 7.53
N THR A 102 9.97 5.03 8.32
CA THR A 102 11.25 4.50 7.81
C THR A 102 11.23 3.00 7.55
N ASP A 103 10.32 2.28 8.16
CA ASP A 103 10.25 0.83 8.05
C ASP A 103 9.47 0.46 6.79
N ALA A 104 9.86 -0.66 6.18
CA ALA A 104 9.26 -1.15 4.96
C ALA A 104 8.65 -2.53 5.17
N VAL A 105 7.47 -2.75 4.60
CA VAL A 105 6.96 -4.09 4.31
C VAL A 105 7.69 -4.61 3.09
N ALA A 106 7.98 -5.91 3.03
CA ALA A 106 8.50 -6.52 1.81
C ALA A 106 7.74 -7.77 1.41
N TRP A 107 7.55 -7.95 0.10
CA TRP A 107 7.14 -9.21 -0.52
C TRP A 107 8.30 -9.76 -1.32
N ILE A 108 8.59 -11.05 -1.15
CA ILE A 108 9.81 -11.69 -1.61
C ILE A 108 9.42 -12.97 -2.36
N TRP A 109 9.72 -13.01 -3.65
CA TRP A 109 9.59 -14.17 -4.52
C TRP A 109 10.99 -14.72 -4.85
N PRO A 110 11.48 -15.70 -4.06
CA PRO A 110 12.85 -16.19 -4.22
C PRO A 110 13.09 -16.82 -5.59
N GLU A 111 12.12 -17.58 -6.08
CA GLU A 111 12.23 -18.40 -7.29
C GLU A 111 11.77 -17.66 -8.56
N THR A 112 11.04 -16.55 -8.43
CA THR A 112 10.55 -15.81 -9.60
C THR A 112 11.69 -15.08 -10.30
N VAL A 113 11.83 -15.29 -11.60
CA VAL A 113 12.73 -14.54 -12.49
C VAL A 113 11.88 -13.76 -13.49
N CYS A 114 12.28 -12.53 -13.76
CA CYS A 114 11.56 -11.61 -14.63
C CYS A 114 12.50 -11.16 -15.75
N ALA A 115 12.01 -11.08 -16.98
CA ALA A 115 12.79 -10.52 -18.08
C ALA A 115 13.20 -9.07 -17.77
N PRO A 116 14.34 -8.56 -18.28
CA PRO A 116 14.80 -7.20 -17.99
C PRO A 116 13.76 -6.12 -18.32
N GLU A 117 13.03 -6.29 -19.43
CA GLU A 117 11.95 -5.41 -19.88
C GLU A 117 10.75 -5.41 -18.91
N ASP A 118 10.33 -6.59 -18.44
CA ASP A 118 9.22 -6.72 -17.49
C ASP A 118 9.61 -6.18 -16.10
N ARG A 119 10.89 -6.33 -15.71
CA ARG A 119 11.43 -5.73 -14.50
C ARG A 119 11.45 -4.20 -14.57
N ALA A 120 11.76 -3.64 -15.73
CA ALA A 120 11.68 -2.19 -15.97
C ALA A 120 10.22 -1.70 -15.91
N ALA A 121 9.29 -2.44 -16.51
CA ALA A 121 7.86 -2.16 -16.43
C ALA A 121 7.34 -2.20 -14.98
N LEU A 122 7.71 -3.23 -14.20
CA LEU A 122 7.38 -3.32 -12.78
C LEU A 122 7.96 -2.13 -12.00
N THR A 123 9.20 -1.72 -12.29
CA THR A 123 9.81 -0.53 -11.66
C THR A 123 9.01 0.74 -11.94
N ALA A 124 8.58 0.95 -13.19
CA ALA A 124 7.79 2.11 -13.59
C ALA A 124 6.39 2.10 -12.92
N LEU A 125 5.74 0.94 -12.83
CA LEU A 125 4.47 0.77 -12.12
C LEU A 125 4.60 1.07 -10.63
N LEU A 126 5.62 0.52 -9.96
CA LEU A 126 5.85 0.76 -8.52
C LEU A 126 6.17 2.24 -8.24
N THR A 127 6.96 2.88 -9.11
CA THR A 127 7.29 4.32 -8.99
C THR A 127 6.04 5.20 -9.14
N ALA A 128 5.09 4.82 -9.99
CA ALA A 128 3.84 5.54 -10.18
C ALA A 128 2.77 5.26 -9.10
N LEU A 129 2.97 4.23 -8.26
CA LEU A 129 2.04 3.80 -7.22
C LEU A 129 2.24 4.63 -5.94
N GLY A 130 1.57 5.79 -5.86
CA GLY A 130 1.66 6.69 -4.70
C GLY A 130 0.72 6.37 -3.52
N THR A 131 -0.26 5.46 -3.70
CA THR A 131 -1.25 5.10 -2.68
C THR A 131 -1.55 3.61 -2.71
N PHE A 132 -1.52 2.93 -1.57
CA PHE A 132 -1.75 1.49 -1.49
C PHE A 132 -2.88 1.13 -0.51
N GLY A 133 -3.96 0.52 -1.01
CA GLY A 133 -5.18 0.33 -0.23
C GLY A 133 -6.08 1.56 -0.38
N ARG A 134 -6.38 2.26 0.72
CA ARG A 134 -7.14 3.52 0.66
C ARG A 134 -6.24 4.73 0.39
N ALA A 135 -6.85 5.86 0.01
CA ALA A 135 -6.15 7.08 -0.38
C ALA A 135 -5.29 7.71 0.73
N GLU A 136 -5.56 7.37 1.99
CA GLU A 136 -4.81 7.81 3.17
C GLU A 136 -3.47 7.08 3.34
N SER A 137 -3.29 5.94 2.67
CA SER A 137 -2.10 5.09 2.73
C SER A 137 -1.06 5.51 1.69
N TRP A 138 -0.44 6.67 1.91
CA TRP A 138 0.60 7.15 1.01
C TRP A 138 1.82 6.25 1.10
N CYS A 139 2.28 5.77 -0.04
CA CYS A 139 3.37 4.82 -0.08
C CYS A 139 4.42 5.17 -1.13
N GLU A 140 5.63 4.70 -0.85
CA GLU A 140 6.71 4.58 -1.81
C GLU A 140 7.03 3.10 -1.96
N MET A 141 7.05 2.61 -3.20
CA MET A 141 7.37 1.21 -3.50
C MET A 141 8.56 1.10 -4.44
N THR A 142 9.44 0.15 -4.17
CA THR A 142 10.67 -0.06 -4.95
C THR A 142 11.01 -1.55 -5.07
N LEU A 143 11.76 -1.89 -6.13
CA LEU A 143 12.43 -3.19 -6.20
C LEU A 143 13.68 -3.18 -5.32
N LEU A 144 13.83 -4.21 -4.48
CA LEU A 144 15.01 -4.38 -3.65
C LEU A 144 16.15 -5.03 -4.43
N ALA A 145 17.37 -4.56 -4.16
CA ALA A 145 18.59 -5.26 -4.55
C ALA A 145 18.79 -6.51 -3.65
N PRO A 146 19.41 -7.59 -4.13
CA PRO A 146 19.57 -8.83 -3.38
C PRO A 146 20.13 -8.66 -1.95
N GLU A 147 21.11 -7.76 -1.79
CA GLU A 147 21.76 -7.44 -0.52
C GLU A 147 20.88 -6.63 0.46
N ALA A 148 19.81 -6.01 -0.03
CA ALA A 148 18.88 -5.20 0.76
C ALA A 148 17.61 -5.97 1.18
N ILE A 149 17.48 -7.24 0.78
CA ILE A 149 16.29 -8.05 1.07
C ILE A 149 16.31 -8.45 2.56
N PRO A 150 15.30 -8.06 3.35
CA PRO A 150 15.22 -8.46 4.75
C PRO A 150 14.90 -9.96 4.88
N ALA A 151 15.35 -10.56 5.98
CA ALA A 151 14.97 -11.95 6.30
C ALA A 151 13.45 -12.04 6.50
N PRO A 152 12.74 -12.94 5.79
CA PRO A 152 11.28 -13.02 5.87
C PRO A 152 10.83 -13.53 7.24
N ASN A 153 9.85 -12.84 7.81
CA ASN A 153 9.23 -13.21 9.10
C ASN A 153 7.75 -13.59 8.94
N SER A 154 7.24 -13.74 7.72
CA SER A 154 5.91 -14.25 7.44
C SER A 154 5.94 -15.11 6.18
N ARG A 155 5.29 -16.27 6.21
CA ARG A 155 5.32 -17.25 5.10
C ARG A 155 4.03 -18.08 5.09
N PRO A 156 3.66 -18.69 3.94
CA PRO A 156 2.58 -19.66 3.90
C PRO A 156 2.79 -20.75 4.95
N LEU A 157 1.75 -21.07 5.70
CA LEU A 157 1.76 -22.12 6.70
C LEU A 157 1.65 -23.48 5.99
N ALA A 158 2.66 -24.33 6.17
CA ALA A 158 2.71 -25.67 5.56
C ALA A 158 2.09 -26.76 6.44
N ASP A 159 2.18 -26.61 7.77
CA ASP A 159 1.65 -27.55 8.78
C ASP A 159 0.39 -26.98 9.43
N ASP A 160 -0.47 -27.81 10.03
CA ASP A 160 -1.71 -27.33 10.65
C ASP A 160 -1.49 -26.39 11.85
N GLN A 161 -0.30 -26.39 12.47
CA GLN A 161 0.00 -25.58 13.64
C GLN A 161 1.15 -24.58 13.38
N PRO A 162 0.96 -23.28 13.68
CA PRO A 162 2.02 -22.31 13.53
C PRO A 162 3.14 -22.56 14.56
N PRO A 163 4.40 -22.21 14.23
CA PRO A 163 5.49 -22.23 15.19
C PRO A 163 5.19 -21.32 16.40
N GLY A 164 5.79 -21.64 17.55
CA GLY A 164 5.70 -20.78 18.74
C GLY A 164 6.11 -19.34 18.44
N GLY A 165 5.30 -18.37 18.86
CA GLY A 165 5.51 -16.94 18.59
C GLY A 165 4.90 -16.43 17.27
N TYR A 166 4.12 -17.27 16.57
CA TYR A 166 3.41 -16.89 15.34
C TYR A 166 1.92 -17.17 15.43
N ASP A 167 1.12 -16.23 14.94
CA ASP A 167 -0.31 -16.39 14.73
C ASP A 167 -0.60 -16.89 13.31
N PRO A 168 -1.63 -17.75 13.13
CA PRO A 168 -2.15 -18.05 11.81
C PRO A 168 -3.05 -16.90 11.33
N ILE A 169 -2.84 -16.44 10.10
CA ILE A 169 -3.65 -15.37 9.48
C ILE A 169 -4.01 -15.73 8.05
N ARG A 170 -5.24 -15.45 7.62
CA ARG A 170 -5.66 -15.68 6.24
C ARG A 170 -5.24 -14.50 5.36
N VAL A 171 -4.54 -14.80 4.26
CA VAL A 171 -4.05 -13.84 3.29
C VAL A 171 -4.63 -14.19 1.92
N LEU A 172 -5.13 -13.18 1.21
CA LEU A 172 -5.78 -13.37 -0.08
C LEU A 172 -4.76 -13.39 -1.22
N LEU A 173 -4.72 -14.47 -1.99
CA LEU A 173 -3.83 -14.67 -3.13
C LEU A 173 -4.64 -14.92 -4.40
N PRO A 174 -4.07 -14.71 -5.59
CA PRO A 174 -4.70 -15.18 -6.82
C PRO A 174 -4.74 -16.71 -6.88
N ASP A 175 -5.79 -17.22 -7.54
CA ASP A 175 -6.09 -18.64 -7.76
C ASP A 175 -6.60 -18.90 -9.19
N VAL A 176 -6.03 -18.20 -10.16
CA VAL A 176 -6.40 -18.31 -11.56
C VAL A 176 -5.15 -18.44 -12.41
N ALA A 177 -5.31 -19.11 -13.55
CA ALA A 177 -4.29 -19.17 -14.58
C ALA A 177 -3.94 -17.76 -15.09
N ASP A 178 -2.70 -17.62 -15.57
CA ASP A 178 -2.10 -16.35 -15.97
C ASP A 178 -2.96 -15.55 -16.97
N ASP A 179 -3.59 -16.24 -17.92
CA ASP A 179 -4.41 -15.62 -18.97
C ASP A 179 -5.69 -14.95 -18.42
N ALA A 180 -6.27 -15.49 -17.35
CA ALA A 180 -7.50 -14.97 -16.74
C ALA A 180 -7.22 -14.01 -15.57
N LEU A 181 -5.97 -13.91 -15.11
CA LEU A 181 -5.60 -13.16 -13.92
C LEU A 181 -5.92 -11.67 -14.04
N LEU A 182 -5.54 -11.03 -15.15
CA LEU A 182 -5.76 -9.60 -15.33
C LEU A 182 -7.25 -9.25 -15.36
N ASP A 183 -8.05 -10.03 -16.09
CA ASP A 183 -9.50 -9.81 -16.16
C ASP A 183 -10.16 -9.97 -14.80
N THR A 184 -9.71 -10.95 -14.02
CA THR A 184 -10.21 -11.17 -12.67
C THR A 184 -9.86 -10.00 -11.73
N LEU A 185 -8.64 -9.46 -11.83
CA LEU A 185 -8.20 -8.31 -11.01
C LEU A 185 -8.94 -7.00 -11.37
N ARG A 186 -9.47 -6.90 -12.59
CA ARG A 186 -10.29 -5.76 -13.07
C ARG A 186 -11.71 -5.77 -12.49
N ILE A 187 -12.19 -6.90 -11.96
CA ILE A 187 -13.54 -6.99 -11.41
C ILE A 187 -13.71 -5.95 -10.30
N GLU A 188 -14.76 -5.14 -10.44
CA GLU A 188 -15.11 -4.11 -9.47
C GLU A 188 -15.88 -4.70 -8.29
N THR A 189 -15.77 -4.05 -7.13
CA THR A 189 -16.53 -4.42 -5.94
C THR A 189 -18.04 -4.25 -6.13
N SER A 190 -18.47 -3.37 -7.02
CA SER A 190 -19.87 -3.17 -7.43
C SER A 190 -20.43 -4.45 -8.07
N THR A 191 -19.71 -4.99 -9.06
CA THR A 191 -20.02 -6.25 -9.74
C THR A 191 -20.03 -7.42 -8.75
N MET A 192 -19.05 -7.51 -7.84
CA MET A 192 -19.03 -8.54 -6.81
C MET A 192 -20.29 -8.53 -5.92
N ARG A 193 -20.72 -7.33 -5.48
CA ARG A 193 -21.93 -7.16 -4.65
C ARG A 193 -23.19 -7.58 -5.39
N GLN A 194 -23.29 -7.25 -6.68
CA GLN A 194 -24.42 -7.66 -7.52
C GLN A 194 -24.55 -9.19 -7.60
N HIS A 195 -23.41 -9.89 -7.71
CA HIS A 195 -23.36 -11.35 -7.77
C HIS A 195 -23.24 -12.02 -6.39
N ARG A 196 -23.31 -11.26 -5.29
CA ARG A 196 -23.21 -11.74 -3.90
C ARG A 196 -21.93 -12.54 -3.60
N HIS A 197 -20.83 -12.20 -4.28
CA HIS A 197 -19.52 -12.76 -3.96
C HIS A 197 -18.96 -12.09 -2.69
N LEU A 198 -18.64 -12.90 -1.67
CA LEU A 198 -17.98 -12.43 -0.45
C LEU A 198 -16.50 -12.11 -0.71
N ASP A 199 -15.85 -12.98 -1.49
CA ASP A 199 -14.45 -12.86 -1.87
C ASP A 199 -14.32 -12.53 -3.36
N PRO A 200 -13.24 -11.84 -3.77
CA PRO A 200 -12.98 -11.61 -5.19
C PRO A 200 -12.95 -12.94 -5.97
N PRO A 201 -13.63 -13.03 -7.12
CA PRO A 201 -13.47 -14.17 -8.02
C PRO A 201 -11.99 -14.41 -8.32
N GLY A 202 -11.61 -15.66 -8.59
CA GLY A 202 -10.24 -16.05 -8.91
C GLY A 202 -9.20 -15.72 -7.83
N SER A 203 -9.64 -15.59 -6.59
CA SER A 203 -8.77 -15.48 -5.42
C SER A 203 -8.99 -16.67 -4.48
N ARG A 204 -7.96 -17.02 -3.73
CA ARG A 204 -7.99 -18.04 -2.67
C ARG A 204 -7.42 -17.49 -1.39
N TRP A 205 -7.92 -18.01 -0.28
CA TRP A 205 -7.35 -17.76 1.02
C TRP A 205 -6.24 -18.75 1.33
N VAL A 206 -5.08 -18.22 1.72
CA VAL A 206 -3.95 -19.01 2.20
C VAL A 206 -3.63 -18.61 3.62
N THR A 207 -3.46 -19.59 4.50
CA THR A 207 -3.00 -19.33 5.86
C THR A 207 -1.52 -19.02 5.85
N TYR A 208 -1.15 -17.89 6.43
CA TYR A 208 0.24 -17.48 6.65
C TYR A 208 0.54 -17.51 8.14
N THR A 209 1.82 -17.69 8.44
CA THR A 209 2.38 -17.35 9.76
C THR A 209 2.64 -15.86 9.82
N ARG A 210 2.24 -15.20 10.90
CA ARG A 210 2.55 -13.82 11.21
C ARG A 210 3.14 -13.76 12.61
N PRO A 211 4.23 -13.03 12.87
CA PRO A 211 4.74 -12.89 14.23
C PRO A 211 3.63 -12.40 15.16
N ALA A 212 3.46 -13.01 16.33
CA ALA A 212 2.40 -12.63 17.28
C ALA A 212 2.55 -11.15 17.71
N GLU A 213 3.79 -10.69 17.79
CA GLU A 213 4.15 -9.30 18.13
C GLU A 213 4.06 -8.32 16.93
N ALA A 214 3.60 -8.76 15.75
CA ALA A 214 3.57 -7.92 14.55
C ALA A 214 2.59 -6.74 14.63
N LEU A 215 1.62 -6.78 15.55
CA LEU A 215 0.61 -5.75 15.78
C LEU A 215 0.58 -5.26 17.24
N VAL A 216 1.75 -5.13 17.86
CA VAL A 216 1.87 -4.66 19.25
C VAL A 216 2.24 -3.18 19.31
N ALA A 217 1.60 -2.46 20.22
CA ALA A 217 1.81 -1.03 20.39
C ALA A 217 3.25 -0.72 20.84
N HIS A 218 4.10 -0.35 19.90
CA HIS A 218 5.45 0.15 20.18
C HIS A 218 5.46 1.68 20.20
N ARG A 219 6.25 2.28 21.10
CA ARG A 219 6.52 3.73 21.04
C ARG A 219 7.33 4.03 19.79
N ILE A 220 6.67 4.52 18.74
CA ILE A 220 7.33 5.04 17.55
C ILE A 220 8.00 6.36 17.94
N THR A 221 9.33 6.34 18.02
CA THR A 221 10.08 7.60 18.12
C THR A 221 10.13 8.21 16.72
N PRO A 222 9.62 9.44 16.51
CA PRO A 222 9.69 10.04 15.19
C PRO A 222 11.15 10.12 14.76
N PRO A 223 11.51 9.63 13.55
CA PRO A 223 12.88 9.71 13.08
C PRO A 223 13.30 11.18 13.04
N ARG A 224 14.52 11.49 13.51
CA ARG A 224 15.12 12.80 13.26
C ARG A 224 15.20 12.96 11.74
N SER A 225 14.54 14.00 11.21
CA SER A 225 14.56 14.26 9.77
C SER A 225 16.01 14.42 9.32
N ARG A 226 16.48 13.47 8.50
CA ARG A 226 17.71 13.67 7.74
C ARG A 226 17.41 14.75 6.68
N PRO A 227 18.29 15.73 6.47
CA PRO A 227 18.13 16.66 5.37
C PRO A 227 18.04 15.85 4.06
N PRO A 228 17.08 16.15 3.17
CA PRO A 228 16.91 15.41 1.93
C PRO A 228 18.17 15.53 1.06
N THR A 229 18.61 14.42 0.48
CA THR A 229 19.73 14.36 -0.49
C THR A 229 19.31 14.69 -1.91
N SER A 230 18.01 14.77 -2.17
CA SER A 230 17.42 15.04 -3.49
C SER A 230 16.90 16.48 -3.55
N PRO A 231 16.86 17.11 -4.74
CA PRO A 231 16.30 18.44 -4.89
C PRO A 231 14.82 18.45 -4.47
N SER A 232 14.44 19.40 -3.61
CA SER A 232 13.07 19.56 -3.13
C SER A 232 12.12 19.80 -4.31
N THR A 233 11.22 18.85 -4.56
CA THR A 233 10.18 18.95 -5.61
C THR A 233 8.86 19.51 -5.09
N ILE A 234 8.67 19.51 -3.77
CA ILE A 234 7.43 19.91 -3.10
C ILE A 234 7.76 20.93 -2.01
N ALA A 235 6.94 21.97 -1.94
CA ALA A 235 6.96 22.96 -0.87
C ALA A 235 5.56 23.02 -0.25
N ARG A 236 5.49 22.81 1.06
CA ARG A 236 4.26 22.94 1.85
C ARG A 236 4.39 24.15 2.76
N TYR A 237 3.39 25.01 2.74
CA TYR A 237 3.32 26.19 3.59
C TYR A 237 1.98 26.21 4.33
N ALA A 238 1.98 26.78 5.52
CA ALA A 238 0.76 27.13 6.24
C ALA A 238 0.57 28.64 6.18
N LEU A 239 -0.68 29.09 6.11
CA LEU A 239 -1.01 30.50 6.23
C LEU A 239 -1.31 30.80 7.69
N ASP A 240 -0.50 31.69 8.26
CA ASP A 240 -0.71 32.23 9.58
C ASP A 240 -0.79 33.74 9.48
N ALA A 241 -1.97 34.29 9.79
CA ALA A 241 -2.24 35.71 9.80
C ALA A 241 -3.46 36.00 10.67
N THR A 242 -3.47 37.15 11.35
CA THR A 242 -4.61 37.63 12.15
C THR A 242 -5.89 37.74 11.31
N VAL A 243 -5.74 38.04 10.01
CA VAL A 243 -6.84 38.01 9.04
C VAL A 243 -6.39 37.16 7.86
N LEU A 244 -7.09 36.05 7.65
CA LEU A 244 -6.83 35.16 6.52
C LEU A 244 -7.44 35.71 5.22
N PRO A 245 -6.86 35.38 4.05
CA PRO A 245 -7.47 35.70 2.77
C PRO A 245 -8.89 35.13 2.67
N LEU A 246 -9.74 35.79 1.88
CA LEU A 246 -11.06 35.24 1.58
C LEU A 246 -10.91 33.93 0.80
N LEU A 247 -11.85 33.00 0.98
CA LEU A 247 -11.81 31.69 0.32
C LEU A 247 -11.71 31.81 -1.21
N GLN A 248 -12.38 32.81 -1.79
CA GLN A 248 -12.33 33.11 -3.23
C GLN A 248 -10.93 33.52 -3.73
N ASP A 249 -10.07 34.03 -2.86
CA ASP A 249 -8.72 34.47 -3.18
C ASP A 249 -7.68 33.34 -3.05
N THR A 250 -8.10 32.15 -2.62
CA THR A 250 -7.22 31.00 -2.41
C THR A 250 -6.39 30.66 -3.65
N LEU A 251 -7.03 30.65 -4.83
CA LEU A 251 -6.35 30.33 -6.10
C LEU A 251 -5.32 31.39 -6.51
N PRO A 252 -5.67 32.70 -6.62
CA PRO A 252 -4.71 33.76 -6.89
C PRO A 252 -3.55 33.80 -5.88
N PHE A 253 -3.85 33.58 -4.60
CA PHE A 253 -2.86 33.58 -3.53
C PHE A 253 -1.88 32.39 -3.65
N ALA A 254 -2.40 31.17 -3.83
CA ALA A 254 -1.59 29.97 -3.99
C ALA A 254 -0.70 30.05 -5.24
N GLU A 255 -1.18 30.63 -6.34
CA GLU A 255 -0.40 30.83 -7.57
C GLU A 255 0.77 31.81 -7.37
N ARG A 256 0.57 32.87 -6.58
CA ARG A 256 1.67 33.80 -6.24
C ARG A 256 2.77 33.09 -5.45
N ILE A 257 2.41 32.26 -4.47
CA ILE A 257 3.37 31.46 -3.71
C ILE A 257 4.09 30.47 -4.62
N ARG A 258 3.35 29.74 -5.47
CA ARG A 258 3.94 28.80 -6.44
C ARG A 258 4.98 29.48 -7.33
N ARG A 259 4.67 30.65 -7.89
CA ARG A 259 5.61 31.42 -8.73
C ARG A 259 6.83 31.91 -7.96
N ALA A 260 6.69 32.32 -6.71
CA ALA A 260 7.82 32.72 -5.87
C ALA A 260 8.76 31.53 -5.62
N LEU A 261 8.20 30.36 -5.27
CA LEU A 261 8.97 29.15 -5.01
C LEU A 261 9.67 28.61 -6.26
N ILE A 262 9.02 28.67 -7.43
CA ILE A 262 9.65 28.29 -8.71
C ILE A 262 10.87 29.17 -9.01
N ARG A 263 10.78 30.48 -8.77
CA ARG A 263 11.92 31.41 -8.96
C ARG A 263 13.09 31.10 -8.03
N LEU A 264 12.81 30.74 -6.78
CA LEU A 264 13.84 30.34 -5.81
C LEU A 264 14.51 29.01 -6.18
N ARG A 265 13.83 28.14 -6.94
CA ARG A 265 14.40 26.87 -7.44
C ARG A 265 15.31 27.06 -8.66
N SER A 266 15.11 28.12 -9.44
CA SER A 266 15.89 28.40 -10.67
C SER A 266 17.20 29.15 -10.43
N GLN A 267 17.54 29.47 -9.18
CA GLN A 267 18.82 30.04 -8.74
C GLN A 267 19.68 28.96 -8.08
#